data_AF-A0A1M5BIW0-F1
#
_entry.id   AF-A0A1M5BIW0-F1
#
_cell.length_a   1.000
_cell.length_b   1.000
_cell.length_c   1.000
_cell.angle_alpha   90.00
_cell.angle_beta   90.00
_cell.angle_gamma   90.00
#
_symmetry.space_group_name_H-M   'P 1'
#
loop_
_entity.id
_entity.type
_entity.pdbx_description
1 polymer ?
#
loop_
_entity_poly.entity_id
_entity_poly.type
_entity_poly.pdbx_seq_one_letter_code
_entity_poly.pdbx_strand_id
1 'polypeptide(L)'
;MKRSSLLITLLLGMLFLPGALKAQSSFSLGDILNNKTLNGIAEAVTGTSSASAIDLTGTWKYKGSACALESDNIVKKAGASIATSTLEKKLDTKFASVGIKKGACSFTFSNDSSFVTKVGKKSYSGTYSYNKSNGTLVLTYLQLMNLNAAVKTSGNNVSLLFDANKFVKLVTYLSKTSSKTSIKTLAALLNSYEGAKVGFKLEK
;
A
#
# COMPACT_ATOMS: atom_id res chain seq x y z
N MET A 1 38.59 -8.93 75.37
CA MET A 1 38.36 -9.75 74.16
C MET A 1 38.94 -9.00 72.95
N LYS A 2 39.87 -9.67 72.22
CA LYS A 2 40.24 -9.52 70.78
C LYS A 2 40.40 -8.10 70.19
N ARG A 3 41.63 -7.59 69.98
CA ARG A 3 42.44 -7.68 68.72
C ARG A 3 41.72 -7.05 67.51
N SER A 4 42.01 -5.81 67.14
CA SER A 4 43.08 -5.34 66.23
C SER A 4 42.72 -5.41 64.74
N SER A 5 42.90 -4.26 64.08
CA SER A 5 43.44 -4.09 62.72
C SER A 5 42.59 -4.25 61.46
N LEU A 6 42.72 -3.21 60.63
CA LEU A 6 43.08 -3.24 59.21
C LEU A 6 41.98 -3.44 58.14
N LEU A 7 41.86 -2.36 57.33
CA LEU A 7 41.92 -2.36 55.86
C LEU A 7 40.61 -2.46 55.03
N ILE A 8 40.52 -1.45 54.15
CA ILE A 8 40.26 -1.54 52.70
C ILE A 8 38.79 -1.61 52.24
N THR A 9 38.35 -0.45 51.75
CA THR A 9 37.81 -0.20 50.39
C THR A 9 36.92 -1.25 49.74
N LEU A 10 35.66 -0.90 49.50
CA LEU A 10 35.00 -1.25 48.23
C LEU A 10 34.06 -0.12 47.76
N LEU A 11 34.56 0.60 46.76
CA LEU A 11 33.88 1.17 45.58
C LEU A 11 32.54 1.91 45.72
N LEU A 12 32.64 3.20 45.36
CA LEU A 12 31.72 3.99 44.55
C LEU A 12 30.56 3.24 43.86
N GLY A 13 29.39 3.86 43.91
CA GLY A 13 28.72 4.26 42.67
C GLY A 13 27.32 3.71 42.44
N MET A 14 26.40 4.66 42.25
CA MET A 14 25.14 4.55 41.53
C MET A 14 23.93 3.98 42.28
N LEU A 15 23.07 4.93 42.69
CA LEU A 15 21.67 5.01 42.24
C LEU A 15 21.11 3.69 41.72
N PHE A 16 20.29 2.98 42.50
CA PHE A 16 19.12 2.20 42.05
C PHE A 16 18.45 1.56 43.27
N LEU A 17 17.22 1.98 43.59
CA LEU A 17 16.35 1.26 44.54
C LEU A 17 15.74 0.04 43.84
N PRO A 18 15.76 -1.17 44.45
CA PRO A 18 15.05 -2.34 43.95
C PRO A 18 13.75 -2.63 44.73
N GLY A 19 12.69 -3.02 44.01
CA GLY A 19 11.63 -3.86 44.57
C GLY A 19 10.17 -3.48 44.28
N ALA A 20 9.71 -3.69 43.04
CA ALA A 20 8.40 -4.26 42.65
C ALA A 20 7.95 -3.73 41.28
N LEU A 21 8.45 -4.37 40.22
CA LEU A 21 7.88 -4.28 38.86
C LEU A 21 6.49 -4.91 38.85
N LYS A 22 5.43 -4.08 38.84
CA LYS A 22 4.14 -4.39 38.21
C LYS A 22 3.49 -3.11 37.67
N ALA A 23 3.84 -2.75 36.46
CA ALA A 23 2.96 -1.97 35.59
C ALA A 23 3.12 -2.53 34.17
N GLN A 24 2.58 -3.74 33.99
CA GLN A 24 2.34 -4.31 32.68
C GLN A 24 1.28 -3.44 32.00
N SER A 25 1.66 -2.86 30.87
CA SER A 25 0.80 -2.18 29.92
C SER A 25 -0.42 -3.04 29.57
N SER A 26 -1.62 -2.57 29.93
CA SER A 26 -2.87 -3.06 29.35
C SER A 26 -3.43 -1.96 28.45
N PHE A 27 -3.15 -2.06 27.15
CA PHE A 27 -3.90 -1.33 26.14
C PHE A 27 -5.28 -1.98 26.04
N SER A 28 -6.30 -1.35 26.62
CA SER A 28 -7.69 -1.77 26.47
C SER A 28 -8.15 -1.47 25.04
N LEU A 29 -8.29 -2.53 24.23
CA LEU A 29 -8.91 -2.45 22.91
C LEU A 29 -10.44 -2.24 22.99
N GLY A 30 -11.04 -2.41 24.18
CA GLY A 30 -12.48 -2.24 24.39
C GLY A 30 -12.93 -0.77 24.38
N ASP A 31 -12.10 0.15 24.88
CA ASP A 31 -12.48 1.57 24.97
C ASP A 31 -12.33 2.32 23.64
N ILE A 32 -11.46 1.84 22.75
CA ILE A 32 -11.31 2.38 21.38
C ILE A 32 -12.53 1.98 20.51
N LEU A 33 -13.20 0.87 20.83
CA LEU A 33 -14.35 0.36 20.07
C LEU A 33 -15.68 1.00 20.49
N ASN A 34 -15.78 1.58 21.69
CA ASN A 34 -17.02 2.18 22.20
C ASN A 34 -17.17 3.69 21.94
N ASN A 35 -16.23 4.30 21.21
CA ASN A 35 -16.26 5.70 20.84
C ASN A 35 -16.77 5.85 19.38
N LYS A 36 -18.08 6.08 19.26
CA LYS A 36 -18.87 6.84 18.26
C LYS A 36 -18.19 7.37 16.96
N THR A 37 -17.44 6.54 16.21
CA THR A 37 -17.07 6.79 14.78
C THR A 37 -17.05 5.48 13.98
N LEU A 38 -18.11 4.68 14.08
CA LEU A 38 -18.18 3.31 13.53
C LEU A 38 -18.48 3.21 12.02
N ASN A 39 -18.51 4.32 11.27
CA ASN A 39 -18.75 4.28 9.82
C ASN A 39 -17.47 4.20 8.96
N GLY A 40 -16.27 4.12 9.58
CA GLY A 40 -15.00 4.08 8.83
C GLY A 40 -14.08 2.90 9.11
N ILE A 41 -14.39 2.05 10.10
CA ILE A 41 -13.46 0.99 10.57
C ILE A 41 -13.98 -0.42 10.25
N ALA A 42 -15.27 -0.57 9.94
CA ALA A 42 -15.83 -1.85 9.50
C ALA A 42 -15.25 -2.36 8.16
N GLU A 43 -14.74 -1.45 7.30
CA GLU A 43 -14.12 -1.81 6.01
C GLU A 43 -12.70 -2.41 6.14
N ALA A 44 -12.05 -2.29 7.31
CA ALA A 44 -10.70 -2.82 7.52
C ALA A 44 -10.67 -4.26 8.08
N VAL A 45 -11.79 -4.74 8.63
CA VAL A 45 -11.84 -5.99 9.43
C VAL A 45 -12.38 -7.19 8.64
N THR A 46 -13.29 -7.01 7.69
CA THR A 46 -13.76 -8.10 6.84
C THR A 46 -12.84 -8.24 5.62
N GLY A 47 -11.98 -9.27 5.61
CA GLY A 47 -11.18 -9.64 4.42
C GLY A 47 -12.01 -9.92 3.16
N THR A 48 -13.33 -9.88 3.27
CA THR A 48 -14.29 -9.67 2.20
C THR A 48 -14.44 -8.18 1.92
N SER A 49 -13.53 -7.62 1.12
CA SER A 49 -13.94 -6.55 0.23
C SER A 49 -14.91 -7.19 -0.76
N SER A 50 -16.21 -7.21 -0.43
CA SER A 50 -17.25 -7.31 -1.45
C SER A 50 -16.87 -6.24 -2.45
N ALA A 51 -16.47 -6.63 -3.65
CA ALA A 51 -16.31 -5.72 -4.76
C ALA A 51 -17.71 -5.13 -4.97
N SER A 52 -18.03 -4.07 -4.22
CA SER A 52 -19.22 -3.29 -4.45
C SER A 52 -19.16 -2.95 -5.93
N ALA A 53 -20.23 -3.25 -6.65
CA ALA A 53 -20.35 -3.17 -8.10
C ALA A 53 -20.13 -1.73 -8.59
N ILE A 54 -18.90 -1.23 -8.48
CA ILE A 54 -18.57 0.16 -8.70
C ILE A 54 -18.64 0.42 -10.18
N ASP A 55 -19.26 1.53 -10.54
CA ASP A 55 -19.17 2.00 -11.89
C ASP A 55 -17.79 2.66 -12.09
N LEU A 56 -16.94 1.97 -12.84
CA LEU A 56 -15.61 2.47 -13.18
C LEU A 56 -15.67 3.64 -14.18
N THR A 57 -16.79 3.87 -14.87
CA THR A 57 -16.86 4.94 -15.86
C THR A 57 -16.54 6.30 -15.25
N GLY A 58 -15.90 7.17 -16.05
CA GLY A 58 -15.45 8.49 -15.64
C GLY A 58 -13.94 8.59 -15.45
N THR A 59 -13.49 9.75 -14.98
CA THR A 59 -12.08 10.09 -14.80
C THR A 59 -11.66 9.88 -13.35
N TRP A 60 -10.60 9.11 -13.16
CA TRP A 60 -9.99 8.74 -11.90
C TRP A 60 -8.59 9.31 -11.82
N LYS A 61 -8.33 10.19 -10.86
CA LYS A 61 -7.06 10.88 -10.65
C LYS A 61 -6.18 10.09 -9.69
N TYR A 62 -4.89 10.02 -9.99
CA TYR A 62 -3.92 9.35 -9.13
C TYR A 62 -3.74 10.09 -7.79
N LYS A 63 -3.92 9.35 -6.69
CA LYS A 63 -3.77 9.84 -5.31
C LYS A 63 -2.55 9.25 -4.59
N GLY A 64 -1.99 8.17 -5.10
CA GLY A 64 -0.84 7.51 -4.50
C GLY A 64 -0.73 6.09 -5.03
N SER A 65 0.34 5.40 -4.66
CA SER A 65 0.46 3.97 -4.87
C SER A 65 -0.48 3.21 -3.93
N ALA A 66 -0.82 2.01 -4.36
CA ALA A 66 -1.56 1.03 -3.58
C ALA A 66 -0.74 -0.25 -3.51
N CYS A 67 -0.75 -0.92 -2.36
CA CYS A 67 -0.19 -2.25 -2.23
C CYS A 67 -1.14 -3.13 -1.43
N ALA A 68 -1.23 -4.41 -1.80
CA ALA A 68 -1.89 -5.44 -1.02
C ALA A 68 -0.94 -6.62 -0.86
N LEU A 69 -0.64 -6.96 0.40
CA LEU A 69 0.01 -8.22 0.75
C LEU A 69 -1.08 -9.27 0.91
N GLU A 70 -0.92 -10.42 0.28
CA GLU A 70 -1.79 -11.58 0.53
C GLU A 70 -1.49 -12.04 1.96
N SER A 71 -2.43 -11.86 2.90
CA SER A 71 -2.25 -12.30 4.28
C SER A 71 -3.56 -12.72 4.93
N ASP A 72 -3.56 -13.93 5.49
CA ASP A 72 -4.78 -14.60 5.97
C ASP A 72 -5.05 -14.33 7.47
N ASN A 73 -4.22 -13.54 8.16
CA ASN A 73 -4.22 -13.45 9.63
C ASN A 73 -4.28 -12.01 10.18
N ILE A 74 -5.17 -11.77 11.13
CA ILE A 74 -5.50 -10.43 11.69
C ILE A 74 -4.31 -9.78 12.43
N VAL A 75 -3.50 -10.54 13.17
CA VAL A 75 -2.26 -10.02 13.80
C VAL A 75 -1.23 -9.62 12.75
N LYS A 76 -1.19 -10.33 11.61
CA LYS A 76 -0.39 -9.95 10.46
C LYS A 76 -0.98 -8.74 9.73
N LYS A 77 -2.29 -8.43 9.83
CA LYS A 77 -2.90 -7.26 9.17
C LYS A 77 -2.42 -5.92 9.73
N ALA A 78 -2.21 -5.81 11.04
CA ALA A 78 -1.69 -4.58 11.65
C ALA A 78 -0.22 -4.33 11.23
N GLY A 79 0.63 -5.35 11.28
CA GLY A 79 2.01 -5.29 10.78
C GLY A 79 2.08 -5.13 9.25
N ALA A 80 1.16 -5.76 8.52
CA ALA A 80 1.02 -5.62 7.08
C ALA A 80 0.59 -4.20 6.71
N SER A 81 -0.30 -3.55 7.47
CA SER A 81 -0.67 -2.16 7.21
C SER A 81 0.54 -1.22 7.29
N ILE A 82 1.40 -1.40 8.29
CA ILE A 82 2.65 -0.63 8.44
C ILE A 82 3.62 -0.96 7.28
N ALA A 83 3.81 -2.24 6.95
CA ALA A 83 4.67 -2.66 5.85
C ALA A 83 4.18 -2.16 4.49
N THR A 84 2.87 -2.25 4.22
CA THR A 84 2.18 -1.73 3.05
C THR A 84 2.34 -0.22 2.96
N SER A 85 2.12 0.53 4.03
CA SER A 85 2.30 1.99 4.01
C SER A 85 3.76 2.41 3.75
N THR A 86 4.73 1.65 4.26
CA THR A 86 6.15 1.87 4.00
C THR A 86 6.50 1.59 2.55
N LEU A 87 5.96 0.52 1.98
CA LEU A 87 6.14 0.18 0.58
C LEU A 87 5.45 1.21 -0.34
N GLU A 88 4.23 1.65 -0.02
CA GLU A 88 3.52 2.71 -0.75
C GLU A 88 4.37 3.99 -0.80
N LYS A 89 4.95 4.44 0.32
CA LYS A 89 5.85 5.61 0.31
C LYS A 89 7.09 5.43 -0.58
N LYS A 90 7.70 4.24 -0.56
CA LYS A 90 8.82 3.91 -1.45
C LYS A 90 8.39 3.90 -2.92
N LEU A 91 7.23 3.32 -3.22
CA LEU A 91 6.66 3.27 -4.57
C LEU A 91 6.32 4.66 -5.08
N ASP A 92 5.70 5.52 -4.29
CA ASP A 92 5.39 6.90 -4.65
C ASP A 92 6.64 7.68 -5.09
N THR A 93 7.75 7.48 -4.35
CA THR A 93 9.04 8.09 -4.70
C THR A 93 9.53 7.60 -6.07
N LYS A 94 9.42 6.31 -6.34
CA LYS A 94 9.82 5.72 -7.63
C LYS A 94 8.87 6.13 -8.76
N PHE A 95 7.56 6.21 -8.49
CA PHE A 95 6.53 6.60 -9.46
C PHE A 95 6.70 8.04 -9.88
N ALA A 96 6.99 8.93 -8.94
CA ALA A 96 7.27 10.34 -9.23
C ALA A 96 8.47 10.48 -10.19
N SER A 97 9.52 9.66 -10.02
CA SER A 97 10.69 9.65 -10.91
C SER A 97 10.37 9.23 -12.34
N VAL A 98 9.24 8.54 -12.55
CA VAL A 98 8.75 8.11 -13.86
C VAL A 98 7.55 8.92 -14.35
N GLY A 99 7.24 10.03 -13.69
CA GLY A 99 6.17 10.95 -14.08
C GLY A 99 4.77 10.59 -13.56
N ILE A 100 4.64 9.48 -12.84
CA ILE A 100 3.40 9.07 -12.18
C ILE A 100 3.33 9.76 -10.82
N LYS A 101 2.60 10.86 -10.75
CA LYS A 101 2.44 11.66 -9.52
C LYS A 101 1.09 12.35 -9.48
N LYS A 102 0.70 12.82 -8.29
CA LYS A 102 -0.55 13.58 -8.09
C LYS A 102 -0.64 14.73 -9.09
N GLY A 103 -1.83 14.92 -9.68
CA GLY A 103 -2.10 15.94 -10.69
C GLY A 103 -1.51 15.67 -12.08
N ALA A 104 -0.67 14.65 -12.24
CA ALA A 104 -0.04 14.31 -13.51
C ALA A 104 -0.44 12.93 -14.04
N CYS A 105 -1.18 12.13 -13.27
CA CYS A 105 -1.64 10.81 -13.70
C CYS A 105 -3.16 10.66 -13.50
N SER A 106 -3.84 10.14 -14.53
CA SER A 106 -5.28 9.85 -14.47
C SER A 106 -5.66 8.72 -15.42
N PHE A 107 -6.77 8.06 -15.12
CA PHE A 107 -7.40 7.02 -15.93
C PHE A 107 -8.83 7.46 -16.25
N THR A 108 -9.21 7.52 -17.51
CA THR A 108 -10.58 7.80 -17.93
C THR A 108 -11.15 6.55 -18.56
N PHE A 109 -12.20 5.98 -17.96
CA PHE A 109 -12.92 4.82 -18.48
C PHE A 109 -14.23 5.29 -19.14
N SER A 110 -14.41 4.94 -20.40
CA SER A 110 -15.56 5.35 -21.21
C SER A 110 -16.60 4.24 -21.27
N ASN A 111 -17.87 4.61 -21.50
CA ASN A 111 -18.96 3.64 -21.58
C ASN A 111 -18.85 2.68 -22.79
N ASP A 112 -18.10 3.05 -23.82
CA ASP A 112 -17.83 2.24 -25.02
C ASP A 112 -16.71 1.20 -24.81
N SER A 113 -16.29 0.96 -23.55
CA SER A 113 -15.18 0.08 -23.19
C SER A 113 -13.80 0.55 -23.65
N SER A 114 -13.66 1.80 -24.10
CA SER A 114 -12.35 2.45 -24.28
C SER A 114 -11.85 3.04 -22.95
N PHE A 115 -10.54 3.18 -22.81
CA PHE A 115 -9.96 3.95 -21.72
C PHE A 115 -8.74 4.75 -22.16
N VAL A 116 -8.44 5.81 -21.42
CA VAL A 116 -7.25 6.65 -21.61
C VAL A 116 -6.51 6.79 -20.29
N THR A 117 -5.23 6.44 -20.29
CA THR A 117 -4.30 6.75 -19.20
C THR A 117 -3.48 7.97 -19.58
N LYS A 118 -3.52 9.02 -18.75
CA LYS A 118 -2.66 10.20 -18.88
C LYS A 118 -1.49 10.09 -17.90
N VAL A 119 -0.27 10.35 -18.37
CA VAL A 119 0.93 10.49 -17.53
C VAL A 119 1.72 11.72 -18.00
N GLY A 120 1.78 12.74 -17.15
CA GLY A 120 2.28 14.07 -17.50
C GLY A 120 1.51 14.66 -18.68
N LYS A 121 2.23 14.90 -19.78
CA LYS A 121 1.66 15.43 -21.04
C LYS A 121 1.28 14.33 -22.04
N LYS A 122 1.55 13.06 -21.73
CA LYS A 122 1.31 11.93 -22.64
C LYS A 122 0.01 11.23 -22.30
N SER A 123 -0.65 10.71 -23.33
CA SER A 123 -1.86 9.90 -23.21
C SER A 123 -1.65 8.55 -23.87
N TYR A 124 -2.20 7.52 -23.26
CA TYR A 124 -2.09 6.13 -23.67
C TYR A 124 -3.49 5.54 -23.70
N SER A 125 -3.97 5.20 -24.89
CA SER A 125 -5.32 4.68 -25.07
C SER A 125 -5.31 3.15 -25.15
N GLY A 126 -6.45 2.56 -24.81
CA GLY A 126 -6.68 1.12 -24.91
C GLY A 126 -8.16 0.78 -24.73
N THR A 127 -8.44 -0.51 -24.56
CA THR A 127 -9.77 -1.02 -24.21
C THR A 127 -9.74 -1.68 -22.85
N TYR A 128 -10.88 -1.69 -22.17
CA TYR A 128 -11.01 -2.34 -20.86
C TYR A 128 -12.24 -3.22 -20.78
N SER A 129 -12.18 -4.22 -19.91
CA SER A 129 -13.36 -4.97 -19.47
C SER A 129 -13.33 -5.09 -17.95
N TYR A 130 -14.49 -4.96 -17.30
CA TYR A 130 -14.61 -5.03 -15.86
C TYR A 130 -15.65 -6.06 -15.43
N ASN A 131 -15.19 -7.12 -14.79
CA ASN A 131 -16.04 -8.11 -14.17
C ASN A 131 -16.37 -7.66 -12.74
N LYS A 132 -17.57 -7.10 -12.58
CA LYS A 132 -18.09 -6.63 -11.28
C LYS A 132 -18.25 -7.75 -10.25
N SER A 133 -18.49 -8.99 -10.70
CA SER A 133 -18.75 -10.13 -9.80
C SER A 133 -17.51 -10.53 -8.99
N ASN A 134 -16.32 -10.45 -9.60
CA ASN A 134 -15.05 -10.80 -8.95
C ASN A 134 -14.06 -9.63 -8.85
N GLY A 135 -14.49 -8.41 -9.20
CA GLY A 135 -13.66 -7.21 -9.14
C GLY A 135 -12.45 -7.24 -10.08
N THR A 136 -12.48 -8.02 -11.17
CA THR A 136 -11.35 -8.10 -12.11
C THR A 136 -11.50 -7.09 -13.24
N LEU A 137 -10.51 -6.20 -13.38
CA LEU A 137 -10.35 -5.28 -14.49
C LEU A 137 -9.26 -5.80 -15.44
N VAL A 138 -9.57 -5.90 -16.72
CA VAL A 138 -8.58 -6.17 -17.77
C VAL A 138 -8.35 -4.88 -18.55
N LEU A 139 -7.09 -4.46 -18.65
CA LEU A 139 -6.65 -3.34 -19.48
C LEU A 139 -5.86 -3.87 -20.66
N THR A 140 -6.23 -3.45 -21.87
CA THR A 140 -5.55 -3.82 -23.11
C THR A 140 -4.98 -2.57 -23.75
N TYR A 141 -3.65 -2.40 -23.66
CA TYR A 141 -2.95 -1.32 -24.36
C TYR A 141 -2.49 -1.79 -25.75
N LEU A 142 -2.67 -0.93 -26.77
CA LEU A 142 -2.27 -1.19 -28.17
C LEU A 142 -2.73 -2.55 -28.72
N GLN A 143 -3.84 -3.09 -28.22
CA GLN A 143 -4.35 -4.43 -28.57
C GLN A 143 -3.39 -5.61 -28.30
N LEU A 144 -2.26 -5.37 -27.62
CA LEU A 144 -1.17 -6.36 -27.45
C LEU A 144 -0.87 -6.64 -25.98
N MET A 145 -0.89 -5.60 -25.14
CA MET A 145 -0.52 -5.71 -23.74
C MET A 145 -1.77 -5.83 -22.87
N ASN A 146 -2.11 -7.06 -22.52
CA ASN A 146 -3.19 -7.38 -21.58
C ASN A 146 -2.68 -7.39 -20.14
N LEU A 147 -3.34 -6.63 -19.28
CA LEU A 147 -3.00 -6.44 -17.88
C LEU A 147 -4.24 -6.66 -17.02
N ASN A 148 -4.18 -7.68 -16.16
CA ASN A 148 -5.24 -7.95 -15.20
C ASN A 148 -4.94 -7.18 -13.91
N ALA A 149 -5.96 -6.51 -13.37
CA ALA A 149 -5.94 -5.83 -12.10
C ALA A 149 -7.10 -6.29 -11.23
N ALA A 150 -6.85 -6.44 -9.94
CA ALA A 150 -7.90 -6.50 -8.94
C ALA A 150 -8.33 -5.06 -8.60
N VAL A 151 -9.63 -4.81 -8.63
CA VAL A 151 -10.25 -3.55 -8.23
C VAL A 151 -10.69 -3.69 -6.77
N LYS A 152 -10.14 -2.85 -5.89
CA LYS A 152 -10.59 -2.72 -4.50
C LYS A 152 -11.14 -1.33 -4.24
N THR A 153 -12.27 -1.24 -3.58
CA THR A 153 -12.94 0.02 -3.24
C THR A 153 -12.77 0.33 -1.75
N SER A 154 -12.62 1.61 -1.42
CA SER A 154 -12.72 2.12 -0.04
C SER A 154 -13.24 3.56 -0.08
N GLY A 155 -14.47 3.75 0.39
CA GLY A 155 -15.25 4.97 0.14
C GLY A 155 -15.29 5.33 -1.35
N ASN A 156 -14.88 6.56 -1.69
CA ASN A 156 -14.85 7.07 -3.07
C ASN A 156 -13.55 6.74 -3.83
N ASN A 157 -12.66 5.93 -3.24
CA ASN A 157 -11.39 5.57 -3.85
C ASN A 157 -11.44 4.18 -4.47
N VAL A 158 -10.72 4.03 -5.58
CA VAL A 158 -10.45 2.75 -6.23
C VAL A 158 -8.96 2.47 -6.22
N SER A 159 -8.60 1.27 -5.80
CA SER A 159 -7.25 0.74 -5.98
C SER A 159 -7.25 -0.25 -7.15
N LEU A 160 -6.40 0.02 -8.15
CA LEU A 160 -6.10 -0.92 -9.22
C LEU A 160 -4.81 -1.65 -8.86
N LEU A 161 -4.92 -2.94 -8.55
CA LEU A 161 -3.83 -3.76 -8.02
C LEU A 161 -3.42 -4.83 -9.04
N PHE A 162 -2.17 -4.80 -9.48
CA PHE A 162 -1.61 -5.68 -10.48
C PHE A 162 -0.57 -6.61 -9.85
N ASP A 163 -0.30 -7.74 -10.49
CA ASP A 163 0.89 -8.54 -10.19
C ASP A 163 2.14 -7.67 -10.41
N ALA A 164 3.10 -7.72 -9.48
CA ALA A 164 4.32 -6.91 -9.52
C ALA A 164 5.03 -6.91 -10.88
N ASN A 165 5.21 -8.08 -11.50
CA ASN A 165 5.85 -8.20 -12.82
C ASN A 165 5.06 -7.51 -13.93
N LYS A 166 3.73 -7.64 -13.93
CA LYS A 166 2.84 -6.96 -14.90
C LYS A 166 2.82 -5.46 -14.66
N PHE A 167 2.88 -5.06 -13.39
CA PHE A 167 2.96 -3.66 -12.99
C PHE A 167 4.24 -2.98 -13.50
N VAL A 168 5.40 -3.64 -13.36
CA VAL A 168 6.67 -3.12 -13.93
C VAL A 168 6.57 -2.94 -15.44
N LYS A 169 5.96 -3.90 -16.16
CA LYS A 169 5.73 -3.78 -17.62
C LYS A 169 4.83 -2.59 -17.95
N LEU A 170 3.73 -2.41 -17.20
CA LEU A 170 2.84 -1.27 -17.35
C LEU A 170 3.58 0.06 -17.13
N VAL A 171 4.29 0.19 -16.00
CA VAL A 171 5.02 1.43 -15.69
C VAL A 171 6.07 1.71 -16.76
N THR A 172 6.81 0.70 -17.21
CA THR A 172 7.80 0.84 -18.29
C THR A 172 7.16 1.36 -19.57
N TYR A 173 5.97 0.87 -19.91
CA TYR A 173 5.22 1.33 -21.09
C TYR A 173 4.72 2.77 -20.93
N LEU A 174 4.21 3.14 -19.75
CA LEU A 174 3.76 4.51 -19.44
C LEU A 174 4.93 5.49 -19.28
N SER A 175 6.12 4.99 -18.97
CA SER A 175 7.31 5.78 -18.64
C SER A 175 8.31 5.88 -19.79
N LYS A 176 7.89 5.81 -21.05
CA LYS A 176 8.80 5.78 -22.24
C LYS A 176 9.87 6.90 -22.31
N THR A 177 9.81 7.92 -21.45
CA THR A 177 10.79 9.01 -21.32
C THR A 177 11.70 8.89 -20.08
N SER A 178 11.46 7.93 -19.20
CA SER A 178 12.12 7.80 -17.91
C SER A 178 13.41 6.99 -18.00
N SER A 179 14.35 7.28 -17.10
CA SER A 179 15.65 6.61 -17.11
C SER A 179 15.49 5.09 -16.92
N LYS A 180 16.29 4.30 -17.64
CA LYS A 180 16.37 2.83 -17.46
C LYS A 180 16.70 2.47 -16.00
N THR A 181 17.39 3.35 -15.27
CA THR A 181 17.73 3.20 -13.86
C THR A 181 16.51 3.26 -12.95
N SER A 182 15.60 4.24 -13.15
CA SER A 182 14.37 4.36 -12.36
C SER A 182 13.54 3.07 -12.42
N ILE A 183 13.35 2.52 -13.62
CA ILE A 183 12.61 1.29 -13.85
C ILE A 183 13.30 0.08 -13.23
N LYS A 184 14.63 -0.04 -13.34
CA LYS A 184 15.39 -1.11 -12.66
C LYS A 184 15.21 -1.04 -11.14
N THR A 185 15.28 0.16 -10.54
CA THR A 185 15.10 0.29 -9.09
C THR A 185 13.67 0.00 -8.62
N LEU A 186 12.66 0.30 -9.45
CA LEU A 186 11.28 -0.09 -9.19
C LEU A 186 11.13 -1.62 -9.22
N ALA A 187 11.67 -2.27 -10.25
CA ALA A 187 11.64 -3.73 -10.37
C ALA A 187 12.35 -4.42 -9.19
N ALA A 188 13.53 -3.94 -8.82
CA ALA A 188 14.28 -4.46 -7.67
C ALA A 188 13.52 -4.29 -6.35
N LEU A 189 12.86 -3.13 -6.15
CA LEU A 189 12.02 -2.91 -4.98
C LEU A 189 10.87 -3.94 -4.94
N LEU A 190 10.17 -4.14 -6.07
CA LEU A 190 9.02 -5.04 -6.11
C LEU A 190 9.40 -6.52 -5.97
N ASN A 191 10.56 -6.93 -6.48
CA ASN A 191 11.08 -8.29 -6.31
C ASN A 191 11.37 -8.64 -4.84
N SER A 192 11.56 -7.65 -3.97
CA SER A 192 11.76 -7.89 -2.52
C SER A 192 10.45 -8.20 -1.77
N TYR A 193 9.30 -8.15 -2.44
CA TYR A 193 7.98 -8.42 -1.87
C TYR A 193 7.26 -9.49 -2.70
N GLU A 194 7.62 -10.75 -2.47
CA GLU A 194 7.02 -11.89 -3.15
C GLU A 194 5.51 -11.99 -2.87
N GLY A 195 4.71 -12.23 -3.90
CA GLY A 195 3.25 -12.33 -3.80
C GLY A 195 2.50 -11.01 -3.58
N ALA A 196 3.20 -9.87 -3.47
CA ALA A 196 2.55 -8.58 -3.31
C ALA A 196 1.88 -8.11 -4.61
N LYS A 197 0.65 -7.62 -4.50
CA LYS A 197 -0.02 -6.86 -5.57
C LYS A 197 0.20 -5.38 -5.35
N VAL A 198 0.48 -4.66 -6.42
CA VAL A 198 0.82 -3.24 -6.38
C VAL A 198 0.11 -2.48 -7.49
N GLY A 199 -0.15 -1.20 -7.27
CA GLY A 199 -0.64 -0.35 -8.33
C GLY A 199 -1.05 1.03 -7.87
N PHE A 200 -2.22 1.47 -8.31
CA PHE A 200 -2.64 2.86 -8.22
C PHE A 200 -3.83 3.01 -7.28
N LYS A 201 -3.74 3.94 -6.34
CA LYS A 201 -4.86 4.48 -5.58
C LYS A 201 -5.40 5.68 -6.34
N LEU A 202 -6.69 5.64 -6.68
CA LEU A 202 -7.36 6.59 -7.55
C LEU A 202 -8.61 7.15 -6.88
N GLU A 203 -8.94 8.39 -7.19
CA GLU A 203 -10.13 9.11 -6.73
C GLU A 203 -10.80 9.79 -7.93
N LYS A 204 -12.13 9.75 -7.98
CA LYS A 204 -12.92 10.35 -9.06
C LYS A 204 -12.94 11.88 -8.96
#